data_AF-A0A285X566-F1
#
_entry.id   AF-A0A285X566-F1
#
_cell.length_a   1.000
_cell.length_b   1.000
_cell.length_c   1.000
_cell.angle_alpha   90.00
_cell.angle_beta   90.00
_cell.angle_gamma   90.00
#
_symmetry.space_group_name_H-M   'P 1'
#
loop_
_entity.id
_entity.type
_entity.pdbx_description
1 polymer ?
#
loop_
_entity_poly.entity_id
_entity_poly.type
_entity_poly.pdbx_seq_one_letter_code
_entity_poly.pdbx_strand_id
1 'polypeptide(L)' 'MEGKINREWHTLHKMPKNPGMDQRIAWHLEHAQHCGCRKIEGKLAEEMKKRGIKF' A
#
# COMPACT_ATOMS: atom_id res chain seq x y z
N MET A 1 -6.00 -18.25 -0.06
CA MET A 1 -7.11 -17.50 0.57
C MET A 1 -7.04 -16.08 0.05
N GLU A 2 -7.81 -15.81 -1.00
CA GLU A 2 -7.78 -14.56 -1.76
C GLU A 2 -8.48 -13.45 -0.95
N GLY A 3 -7.70 -12.50 -0.44
CA GLY A 3 -8.23 -11.37 0.31
C GLY A 3 -9.20 -10.55 -0.55
N LYS A 4 -10.38 -10.24 0.01
CA LYS A 4 -11.44 -9.49 -0.67
C LYS A 4 -10.89 -8.14 -1.15
N ILE A 5 -10.70 -8.00 -2.46
CA ILE A 5 -10.27 -6.75 -3.07
C ILE A 5 -11.40 -5.72 -3.00
N ASN A 6 -11.10 -4.54 -2.47
CA ASN A 6 -12.00 -3.40 -2.53
C ASN A 6 -11.87 -2.72 -3.91
N ARG A 7 -12.68 -3.17 -4.86
CA ARG A 7 -12.65 -2.70 -6.25
C ARG A 7 -12.91 -1.20 -6.38
N GLU A 8 -13.79 -0.66 -5.54
CA GLU A 8 -14.13 0.77 -5.53
C GLU A 8 -12.91 1.60 -5.12
N TRP A 9 -12.26 1.21 -4.03
CA TRP A 9 -11.04 1.88 -3.56
C TRP A 9 -9.94 1.82 -4.62
N HIS A 10 -9.69 0.66 -5.23
CA HIS A 10 -8.70 0.54 -6.31
C HIS A 10 -9.02 1.37 -7.56
N THR A 11 -10.30 1.64 -7.83
CA THR A 11 -10.71 2.43 -8.99
C THR A 11 -10.48 3.91 -8.78
N LEU A 12 -10.75 4.40 -7.57
CA LEU A 12 -10.55 5.78 -7.15
C LEU A 12 -9.08 6.09 -6.80
N HIS A 13 -8.40 5.14 -6.15
CA HIS A 13 -7.03 5.28 -5.67
C HIS A 13 -6.11 4.34 -6.47
N LYS A 14 -5.95 4.63 -7.77
CA LYS A 14 -5.00 3.88 -8.60
C LYS A 14 -3.58 4.30 -8.26
N MET A 15 -2.70 3.32 -8.07
CA MET A 15 -1.28 3.61 -7.90
C MET A 15 -0.73 4.25 -9.18
N PRO A 16 -0.04 5.40 -9.10
CA PRO A 16 0.54 6.04 -10.27
C PRO A 16 1.61 5.14 -10.93
N LYS A 17 1.91 5.40 -12.21
CA LYS A 17 2.81 4.56 -13.01
C LYS A 17 4.26 4.56 -12.51
N ASN A 18 4.72 5.66 -11.91
CA ASN A 18 6.05 5.79 -11.33
C ASN A 18 5.97 6.54 -9.99
N PRO A 19 5.41 5.92 -8.94
CA PRO A 19 5.30 6.56 -7.65
C PRO A 19 6.69 6.66 -7.02
N GLY A 20 7.02 7.82 -6.47
CA GLY A 20 8.14 7.92 -5.52
C GLY A 20 7.90 7.02 -4.30
N MET A 21 8.94 6.72 -3.52
CA MET A 21 8.79 5.84 -2.36
C MET A 21 7.75 6.37 -1.36
N ASP A 22 7.76 7.67 -1.06
CA ASP A 22 6.79 8.29 -0.16
C ASP A 22 5.35 8.15 -0.65
N GLN A 23 5.11 8.37 -1.94
CA GLN A 23 3.79 8.20 -2.55
C GLN A 23 3.35 6.74 -2.56
N ARG A 24 4.29 5.82 -2.79
CA ARG A 24 4.04 4.38 -2.71
C ARG A 24 3.69 3.96 -1.28
N ILE A 25 4.41 4.47 -0.28
CA ILE A 25 4.18 4.22 1.15
C ILE A 25 2.79 4.73 1.55
N ALA A 26 2.47 5.99 1.27
CA ALA A 26 1.18 6.59 1.59
C ALA A 26 0.02 5.80 0.96
N TRP A 27 0.16 5.42 -0.31
CA TRP A 27 -0.84 4.62 -0.99
C TRP A 27 -1.05 3.25 -0.32
N HIS A 28 0.02 2.57 0.09
CA HIS A 28 -0.10 1.26 0.75
C HIS A 28 -0.67 1.35 2.16
N LEU A 29 -0.39 2.42 2.91
CA LEU A 29 -0.99 2.67 4.23
C LEU A 29 -2.51 2.87 4.13
N GLU A 30 -2.96 3.64 3.13
CA GLU A 30 -4.38 3.82 2.87
C GLU A 30 -5.02 2.53 2.33
N HIS A 31 -4.34 1.87 1.39
CA HIS A 31 -4.76 0.57 0.85
C HIS A 31 -5.00 -0.46 1.96
N ALA A 32 -4.07 -0.59 2.91
CA ALA A 32 -4.18 -1.55 4.02
C ALA A 32 -5.41 -1.29 4.92
N GLN A 33 -5.86 -0.04 5.05
CA GLN A 33 -7.06 0.32 5.82
C GLN A 33 -8.37 -0.02 5.09
N HIS A 34 -8.38 0.08 3.76
CA HIS A 34 -9.59 -0.12 2.95
C HIS A 34 -9.67 -1.50 2.26
N CYS A 35 -8.53 -2.17 2.11
CA CYS A 35 -8.36 -3.33 1.25
C CYS A 35 -7.16 -4.20 1.67
N GLY A 36 -7.42 -5.32 2.35
CA GLY A 36 -6.40 -6.29 2.75
C GLY A 36 -5.91 -7.23 1.64
N CYS A 37 -6.09 -6.90 0.36
CA CYS A 37 -5.75 -7.80 -0.75
C CYS A 37 -4.23 -7.99 -0.94
N ARG A 38 -3.42 -7.06 -0.42
CA ARG A 38 -1.97 -7.11 -0.51
C ARG A 38 -1.35 -6.66 0.81
N LYS A 39 -0.45 -7.48 1.35
CA LYS A 39 0.34 -7.11 2.54
C LYS A 39 1.53 -6.24 2.13
N ILE A 40 1.94 -5.37 3.04
CA ILE A 40 3.13 -4.52 2.87
C ILE A 40 4.36 -5.37 3.20
N GLU A 41 5.09 -5.79 2.17
CA GLU A 41 6.24 -6.70 2.29
C GLU A 41 7.41 -6.30 1.38
N GLY A 42 8.58 -6.91 1.61
CA GLY A 42 9.80 -6.67 0.85
C GLY A 42 10.41 -5.28 1.08
N LYS A 43 11.03 -4.72 0.03
CA LYS A 43 11.74 -3.43 0.08
C LYS A 43 10.89 -2.27 0.59
N LEU A 44 9.56 -2.30 0.35
CA LEU A 44 8.66 -1.27 0.85
C LEU A 44 8.53 -1.31 2.38
N ALA A 45 8.32 -2.52 2.93
CA ALA A 45 8.27 -2.73 4.37
C ALA A 45 9.60 -2.38 5.05
N GLU A 46 10.74 -2.74 4.44
CA GLU A 46 12.07 -2.40 4.95
C GLU A 46 12.30 -0.90 4.98
N GLU A 47 11.93 -0.19 3.91
CA GLU A 47 12.04 1.27 3.85
C GLU A 47 11.14 1.93 4.90
N MET A 48 9.90 1.46 5.06
CA MET A 48 8.98 1.95 6.09
C MET A 48 9.53 1.72 7.50
N LYS A 49 10.07 0.53 7.78
CA LYS A 49 10.74 0.22 9.06
C LYS A 49 11.95 1.12 9.30
N LYS A 50 12.78 1.33 8.28
CA LYS A 50 13.97 2.21 8.34
C LYS A 50 13.57 3.66 8.64
N ARG A 51 12.43 4.11 8.11
CA ARG A 51 11.85 5.42 8.36
C ARG A 51 11.05 5.51 9.68
N GLY A 52 10.89 4.40 10.42
CA GLY A 52 10.11 4.36 11.67
C GLY A 52 8.59 4.40 11.47
N ILE A 53 8.10 4.13 10.25
CA ILE A 53 6.68 4.14 9.90
C ILE A 53 6.05 2.80 10.32
N LYS A 54 5.00 2.86 11.14
CA LYS A 54 4.19 1.69 11.52
C LYS A 54 3.08 1.46 10.49
N PHE A 55 2.87 0.20 10.12
CA PHE A 55 1.92 -0.26 9.11
C PHE A 55 1.42 -1.66 9.43
#